data_AF-A0A820ACE6-F1
#
_entry.id   AF-A0A820ACE6-F1
#
_cell.length_a   1.000
_cell.length_b   1.000
_cell.length_c   1.000
_cell.angle_alpha   90.00
_cell.angle_beta   90.00
_cell.angle_gamma   90.00
#
_symmetry.space_group_name_H-M   'P 1'
#
loop_
_entity.id
_entity.type
_entity.pdbx_description
1 polymer ?
#
loop_
_entity_poly.entity_id
_entity_poly.type
_entity_poly.pdbx_seq_one_letter_code
_entity_poly.pdbx_strand_id
1 'polypeptide(L)'
;EEQLDQSSKELIANVHKAFKETLDNLPICQDSGNSWLSSMNQFKNYANRCVKFATRIPGFMNFHNVNDQIQLIKSSIHSIIILCLQHLNNSSIWNYFNVIDQKMNEEFQQIFPFIEHIRSDGEKIQSYIYSLKLDEKEFSLLLSLLIISTSNVHLNDFLLIDSTQTELTCALCDYMDNKRGSKSRDFYTLMLLLPSLRKLNAIIQDHIRNEVPKNVEFPAFFSRVYLNQQDTNYQQNFDGTIENQQTEF
;
A
#
# COMPACT_ATOMS: atom_id res chain seq x y z
N GLU A 1 13.12 -7.74 23.90
CA GLU A 1 14.05 -7.45 22.77
C GLU A 1 15.41 -8.17 22.89
N GLU A 2 15.75 -8.84 24.01
CA GLU A 2 17.08 -9.45 24.21
C GLU A 2 17.38 -10.69 23.33
N GLN A 3 16.38 -11.35 22.74
CA GLN A 3 16.57 -12.57 21.94
C GLN A 3 16.58 -12.38 20.41
N LEU A 4 16.33 -11.17 19.89
CA LEU A 4 16.47 -10.90 18.45
C LEU A 4 17.96 -10.80 18.08
N ASP A 5 18.34 -11.40 16.96
CA ASP A 5 19.66 -11.19 16.38
C ASP A 5 19.85 -9.73 15.94
N GLN A 6 21.11 -9.32 15.78
CA GLN A 6 21.45 -7.93 15.49
C GLN A 6 20.93 -7.47 14.12
N SER A 7 20.92 -8.35 13.11
CA SER A 7 20.42 -8.03 11.77
C SER A 7 18.92 -7.74 11.80
N SER A 8 18.15 -8.59 12.49
CA SER A 8 16.71 -8.37 12.67
C SER A 8 16.42 -7.07 13.42
N LYS A 9 17.19 -6.74 14.47
CA LYS A 9 17.04 -5.46 15.20
C LYS A 9 17.27 -4.26 14.28
N GLU A 10 18.31 -4.29 13.46
CA GLU A 10 18.63 -3.21 12.52
C GLU A 10 17.57 -3.08 11.42
N LEU A 11 17.12 -4.19 10.85
CA LEU A 11 16.03 -4.22 9.87
C LEU A 11 14.76 -3.57 10.44
N ILE A 12 14.32 -4.00 11.63
CA ILE A 12 13.13 -3.47 12.29
C ILE A 12 13.29 -1.97 12.59
N ALA A 13 14.45 -1.54 13.10
CA ALA A 13 14.72 -0.15 13.39
C ALA A 13 14.68 0.73 12.11
N ASN A 14 15.25 0.24 11.02
CA ASN A 14 15.25 0.95 9.73
C ASN A 14 13.84 1.07 9.14
N VAL A 15 13.06 -0.02 9.17
CA VAL A 15 11.67 -0.02 8.69
C VAL A 15 10.79 0.91 9.56
N HIS A 16 10.94 0.86 10.88
CA HIS A 16 10.21 1.74 11.79
C HIS A 16 10.57 3.21 11.56
N LYS A 17 11.87 3.52 11.41
CA LYS A 17 12.33 4.87 11.05
C LYS A 17 11.74 5.33 9.72
N ALA A 18 11.75 4.49 8.69
CA ALA A 18 11.14 4.79 7.41
C ALA A 18 9.65 5.15 7.58
N PHE A 19 8.91 4.39 8.39
CA PHE A 19 7.51 4.67 8.69
C PHE A 19 7.31 6.03 9.37
N LYS A 20 8.09 6.35 10.42
CA LYS A 20 7.99 7.63 11.14
C LYS A 20 8.23 8.84 10.23
N GLU A 21 9.21 8.74 9.34
CA GLU A 21 9.58 9.84 8.46
C GLU A 21 8.65 9.99 7.24
N THR A 22 7.81 8.99 6.94
CA THR A 22 7.06 8.95 5.67
C THR A 22 5.58 8.70 5.78
N LEU A 23 5.06 7.94 6.74
CA LEU A 23 3.64 7.53 6.78
C LEU A 23 2.94 7.89 8.10
N ASP A 24 3.66 7.98 9.21
CA ASP A 24 3.14 8.23 10.58
C ASP A 24 2.36 9.54 10.81
N ASN A 25 2.33 10.42 9.82
CA ASN A 25 1.65 11.73 9.90
C ASN A 25 0.97 12.06 8.57
N LEU A 26 0.01 11.22 8.15
CA LEU A 26 -0.75 11.50 6.93
C LEU A 26 -1.61 12.75 7.16
N PRO A 27 -1.51 13.79 6.30
CA PRO A 27 -2.33 14.98 6.44
C PRO A 27 -3.80 14.64 6.26
N ILE A 28 -4.67 15.26 7.07
CA ILE A 28 -6.13 15.15 6.93
C ILE A 28 -6.58 16.01 5.73
N CYS A 29 -7.61 15.57 5.00
CA CYS A 29 -8.20 16.39 3.94
C CYS A 29 -8.83 17.62 4.58
N GLN A 30 -8.35 18.82 4.24
CA GLN A 30 -9.02 20.06 4.58
C GLN A 30 -9.73 20.59 3.33
N ASP A 31 -10.97 21.05 3.49
CA ASP A 31 -11.73 21.65 2.39
C ASP A 31 -11.09 23.00 2.00
N SER A 32 -10.79 23.16 0.71
CA SER A 32 -10.22 24.38 0.14
C SER A 32 -11.14 25.05 -0.89
N GLY A 33 -12.41 24.62 -0.99
CA GLY A 33 -13.43 25.20 -1.88
C GLY A 33 -13.62 24.46 -3.21
N ASN A 34 -12.69 23.58 -3.60
CA ASN A 34 -12.91 22.53 -4.61
C ASN A 34 -12.60 21.17 -3.97
N SER A 35 -13.66 20.51 -3.52
CA SER A 35 -13.70 19.18 -2.93
C SER A 35 -12.86 18.17 -3.71
N TRP A 36 -13.20 17.96 -4.98
CA TRP A 36 -12.59 16.98 -5.87
C TRP A 36 -11.08 17.17 -6.00
N LEU A 37 -10.65 18.40 -6.32
CA LEU A 37 -9.24 18.73 -6.47
C LEU A 37 -8.48 18.55 -5.13
N SER A 38 -9.11 18.90 -4.01
CA SER A 38 -8.52 18.74 -2.68
C SER A 38 -8.24 17.26 -2.36
N SER A 39 -9.21 16.38 -2.59
CA SER A 39 -9.05 14.94 -2.33
C SER A 39 -8.09 14.27 -3.31
N MET A 40 -8.09 14.68 -4.58
CA MET A 40 -7.13 14.18 -5.55
C MET A 40 -5.69 14.59 -5.23
N ASN A 41 -5.48 15.82 -4.76
CA ASN A 41 -4.18 16.27 -4.26
C ASN A 41 -3.75 15.51 -3.00
N GLN A 42 -4.70 15.21 -2.11
CA GLN A 42 -4.45 14.41 -0.92
C GLN A 42 -4.04 12.97 -1.28
N PHE A 43 -4.75 12.33 -2.22
CA PHE A 43 -4.35 11.02 -2.74
C PHE A 43 -2.93 11.05 -3.32
N LYS A 44 -2.61 12.05 -4.14
CA LYS A 44 -1.24 12.25 -4.67
C LYS A 44 -0.21 12.36 -3.53
N ASN A 45 -0.52 13.11 -2.47
CA ASN A 45 0.36 13.23 -1.30
C ASN A 45 0.56 11.89 -0.61
N TYR A 46 -0.50 11.11 -0.43
CA TYR A 46 -0.44 9.78 0.18
C TYR A 46 0.37 8.80 -0.67
N ALA A 47 0.14 8.80 -1.98
CA ALA A 47 0.88 7.97 -2.92
C ALA A 47 2.38 8.29 -2.94
N ASN A 48 2.74 9.58 -2.97
CA ASN A 48 4.12 10.03 -2.86
C ASN A 48 4.79 9.58 -1.55
N ARG A 49 4.04 9.59 -0.44
CA ARG A 49 4.53 9.10 0.86
C ARG A 49 4.71 7.58 0.85
N CYS A 50 3.82 6.81 0.22
CA CYS A 50 3.99 5.37 0.03
C CYS A 50 5.24 5.05 -0.80
N VAL A 51 5.49 5.79 -1.88
CA VAL A 51 6.73 5.66 -2.67
C VAL A 51 7.96 5.94 -1.81
N LYS A 52 7.97 7.05 -1.06
CA LYS A 52 9.08 7.39 -0.14
C LYS A 52 9.30 6.35 0.95
N PHE A 53 8.23 5.74 1.45
CA PHE A 53 8.33 4.64 2.42
C PHE A 53 8.99 3.43 1.76
N ALA A 54 8.50 3.01 0.59
CA ALA A 54 9.01 1.87 -0.16
C ALA A 54 10.52 1.96 -0.41
N THR A 55 11.00 3.12 -0.90
CA THR A 55 12.42 3.34 -1.20
C THR A 55 13.33 3.35 0.03
N ARG A 56 12.77 3.39 1.23
CA ARG A 56 13.49 3.31 2.51
C ARG A 56 13.40 1.94 3.19
N ILE A 57 12.63 0.99 2.63
CA ILE A 57 12.63 -0.39 3.10
C ILE A 57 13.99 -1.02 2.74
N PRO A 58 14.73 -1.59 3.70
CA PRO A 58 15.96 -2.30 3.39
C PRO A 58 15.74 -3.38 2.32
N GLY A 59 16.60 -3.41 1.31
CA GLY A 59 16.52 -4.33 0.18
C GLY A 59 15.69 -3.85 -1.02
N PHE A 60 14.71 -2.94 -0.85
CA PHE A 60 13.83 -2.53 -1.95
C PHE A 60 14.57 -1.89 -3.13
N MET A 61 15.50 -0.96 -2.86
CA MET A 61 16.28 -0.28 -3.89
C MET A 61 17.33 -1.19 -4.56
N ASN A 62 17.51 -2.42 -4.06
CA ASN A 62 18.44 -3.39 -4.65
C ASN A 62 17.80 -4.19 -5.78
N PHE A 63 16.47 -4.09 -5.98
CA PHE A 63 15.81 -4.71 -7.13
C PHE A 63 16.32 -4.06 -8.41
N HIS A 64 16.85 -4.86 -9.32
CA HIS A 64 17.44 -4.43 -10.57
C HIS A 64 16.38 -3.88 -11.54
N ASN A 65 15.16 -4.41 -11.49
CA ASN A 65 14.07 -4.05 -12.37
C ASN A 65 13.18 -2.96 -11.76
N VAL A 66 13.23 -1.76 -12.32
CA VAL A 66 12.40 -0.62 -11.89
C VAL A 66 10.90 -0.89 -12.10
N ASN A 67 10.50 -1.68 -13.09
CA ASN A 67 9.09 -2.02 -13.31
C ASN A 67 8.55 -2.89 -12.17
N ASP A 68 9.38 -3.78 -11.61
CA ASP A 68 9.00 -4.56 -10.43
C ASP A 68 8.79 -3.64 -9.22
N GLN A 69 9.70 -2.68 -8.98
CA GLN A 69 9.53 -1.67 -7.92
C GLN A 69 8.22 -0.89 -8.06
N ILE A 70 7.92 -0.42 -9.28
CA ILE A 70 6.66 0.30 -9.58
C ILE A 70 5.45 -0.60 -9.31
N GLN A 71 5.47 -1.85 -9.77
CA GLN A 71 4.32 -2.74 -9.68
C GLN A 71 4.06 -3.21 -8.24
N LEU A 72 5.12 -3.43 -7.44
CA LEU A 72 5.01 -3.69 -6.01
C LEU A 72 4.32 -2.53 -5.26
N ILE A 73 4.72 -1.29 -5.54
CA ILE A 73 4.07 -0.10 -4.96
C ILE A 73 2.62 0.02 -5.44
N LYS A 74 2.38 -0.10 -6.76
CA LYS A 74 1.01 -0.04 -7.31
C LYS A 74 0.12 -1.07 -6.62
N SER A 75 0.56 -2.32 -6.53
CA SER A 75 -0.23 -3.44 -5.98
C SER A 75 -0.56 -3.35 -4.48
N SER A 76 -0.04 -2.36 -3.76
CA SER A 76 -0.19 -2.23 -2.31
C SER A 76 -0.70 -0.86 -1.84
N ILE A 77 -0.69 0.15 -2.71
CA ILE A 77 -0.90 1.56 -2.33
C ILE A 77 -2.22 1.81 -1.59
N HIS A 78 -3.35 1.23 -2.02
CA HIS A 78 -4.62 1.48 -1.36
C HIS A 78 -4.72 0.78 -0.01
N SER A 79 -4.19 -0.45 0.11
CA SER A 79 -4.13 -1.16 1.39
C SER A 79 -3.34 -0.36 2.42
N ILE A 80 -2.20 0.19 2.02
CA ILE A 80 -1.34 1.02 2.88
C ILE A 80 -2.09 2.27 3.31
N ILE A 81 -2.70 3.00 2.37
CA ILE A 81 -3.46 4.22 2.68
C ILE A 81 -4.58 3.92 3.66
N ILE A 82 -5.39 2.90 3.40
CA ILE A 82 -6.49 2.50 4.30
C ILE A 82 -5.95 2.19 5.70
N LEU A 83 -4.92 1.36 5.80
CA LEU A 83 -4.34 0.98 7.10
C LEU A 83 -3.80 2.18 7.86
N CYS A 84 -3.03 3.05 7.21
CA CYS A 84 -2.48 4.24 7.86
C CYS A 84 -3.58 5.19 8.32
N LEU A 85 -4.62 5.43 7.51
CA LEU A 85 -5.74 6.28 7.90
C LEU A 85 -6.53 5.69 9.07
N GLN A 86 -6.79 4.39 9.05
CA GLN A 86 -7.49 3.70 10.15
C GLN A 86 -6.67 3.67 11.44
N HIS A 87 -5.35 3.54 11.33
CA HIS A 87 -4.43 3.57 12.47
C HIS A 87 -4.34 4.97 13.09
N LEU A 88 -4.30 6.03 12.27
CA LEU A 88 -4.11 7.41 12.75
C LEU A 88 -5.40 8.06 13.25
N ASN A 89 -6.54 7.76 12.63
CA ASN A 89 -7.78 8.49 12.91
C ASN A 89 -8.48 8.05 14.20
N ASN A 90 -8.12 6.91 14.82
CA ASN A 90 -8.79 6.33 15.99
C ASN A 90 -10.33 6.34 15.89
N SER A 91 -10.86 6.37 14.67
CA SER A 91 -12.28 6.56 14.40
C SER A 91 -12.87 5.23 13.96
N SER A 92 -13.99 4.85 14.56
CA SER A 92 -14.78 3.69 14.15
C SER A 92 -15.46 3.90 12.79
N ILE A 93 -15.32 5.08 12.16
CA ILE A 93 -15.97 5.44 10.91
C ILE A 93 -15.04 5.11 9.75
N TRP A 94 -15.45 4.20 8.88
CA TRP A 94 -14.80 3.93 7.61
C TRP A 94 -14.67 5.21 6.80
N ASN A 95 -13.44 5.55 6.41
CA ASN A 95 -13.17 6.74 5.63
C ASN A 95 -11.99 6.51 4.67
N TYR A 96 -12.31 6.12 3.45
CA TYR A 96 -11.34 5.68 2.45
C TYR A 96 -10.31 6.78 2.07
N PHE A 97 -10.69 8.06 2.11
CA PHE A 97 -9.79 9.20 1.84
C PHE A 97 -9.55 10.11 3.05
N ASN A 98 -10.03 9.76 4.24
CA ASN A 98 -10.04 10.66 5.39
C ASN A 98 -10.74 12.00 5.10
N VAL A 99 -11.84 11.95 4.37
CA VAL A 99 -12.71 13.09 4.07
C VAL A 99 -13.64 13.31 5.26
N ILE A 100 -13.39 14.35 6.05
CA ILE A 100 -14.19 14.64 7.27
C ILE A 100 -15.51 15.35 6.90
N ASP A 101 -15.54 16.05 5.76
CA ASP A 101 -16.72 16.78 5.31
C ASP A 101 -17.76 15.85 4.64
N GLN A 102 -19.01 15.91 5.11
CA GLN A 102 -20.09 15.05 4.64
C GLN A 102 -20.41 15.28 3.16
N LYS A 103 -20.40 16.53 2.70
CA LYS A 103 -20.72 16.88 1.31
C LYS A 103 -19.61 16.39 0.37
N MET A 104 -18.34 16.58 0.74
CA MET A 104 -17.20 16.01 0.03
C MET A 104 -17.27 14.47 -0.03
N ASN A 105 -17.74 13.82 1.04
CA ASN A 105 -17.91 12.36 1.06
C ASN A 105 -19.03 11.90 0.10
N GLU A 106 -20.16 12.61 0.06
CA GLU A 106 -21.25 12.35 -0.88
C GLU A 106 -20.81 12.53 -2.34
N GLU A 107 -20.08 13.60 -2.66
CA GLU A 107 -19.50 13.83 -3.99
C GLU A 107 -18.49 12.72 -4.36
N PHE A 108 -17.70 12.24 -3.39
CA PHE A 108 -16.80 11.11 -3.60
C PHE A 108 -17.54 9.83 -3.95
N GLN A 109 -18.62 9.51 -3.23
CA GLN A 109 -19.41 8.32 -3.46
C GLN A 109 -20.11 8.35 -4.83
N GLN A 110 -20.43 9.54 -5.36
CA GLN A 110 -20.96 9.67 -6.72
C GLN A 110 -19.91 9.33 -7.79
N ILE A 111 -18.65 9.72 -7.58
CA ILE A 111 -17.56 9.46 -8.54
C ILE A 111 -17.01 8.04 -8.38
N PHE A 112 -16.98 7.53 -7.15
CA PHE A 112 -16.44 6.22 -6.79
C PHE A 112 -17.48 5.42 -5.99
N PRO A 113 -18.57 4.96 -6.62
CA PRO A 113 -19.62 4.22 -5.94
C PRO A 113 -19.11 2.92 -5.30
N PHE A 114 -18.04 2.33 -5.84
CA PHE A 114 -17.40 1.14 -5.30
C PHE A 114 -16.91 1.30 -3.85
N ILE A 115 -16.68 2.52 -3.36
CA ILE A 115 -16.20 2.75 -1.99
C ILE A 115 -17.17 2.15 -0.95
N GLU A 116 -18.47 2.20 -1.20
CA GLU A 116 -19.46 1.61 -0.29
C GLU A 116 -19.56 0.08 -0.47
N HIS A 117 -19.28 -0.45 -1.67
CA HIS A 117 -19.18 -1.90 -1.90
C HIS A 117 -18.04 -2.53 -1.08
N ILE A 118 -16.92 -1.83 -0.93
CA ILE A 118 -15.75 -2.33 -0.19
C ILE A 118 -15.79 -2.00 1.31
N ARG A 119 -16.73 -1.18 1.78
CA ARG A 119 -16.76 -0.72 3.18
C ARG A 119 -16.82 -1.88 4.18
N SER A 120 -17.65 -2.90 3.92
CA SER A 120 -17.75 -4.05 4.83
C SER A 120 -16.42 -4.80 4.98
N ASP A 121 -15.66 -4.96 3.88
CA ASP A 121 -14.36 -5.62 3.91
C ASP A 121 -13.32 -4.76 4.63
N GLY A 122 -13.38 -3.45 4.38
CA GLY A 122 -12.59 -2.45 5.08
C GLY A 122 -12.78 -2.42 6.60
N GLU A 123 -14.04 -2.46 7.06
CA GLU A 123 -14.42 -2.49 8.48
C GLU A 123 -14.00 -3.80 9.15
N LYS A 124 -14.12 -4.94 8.45
CA LYS A 124 -13.62 -6.24 8.96
C LYS A 124 -12.11 -6.20 9.15
N ILE A 125 -11.36 -5.72 8.15
CA ILE A 125 -9.91 -5.56 8.22
C ILE A 125 -9.54 -4.64 9.40
N GLN A 126 -10.24 -3.52 9.56
CA GLN A 126 -10.06 -2.61 10.69
C GLN A 126 -10.23 -3.37 12.01
N SER A 127 -11.35 -4.06 12.21
CA SER A 127 -11.63 -4.82 13.43
C SER A 127 -10.51 -5.80 13.77
N TYR A 128 -10.01 -6.54 12.78
CA TYR A 128 -8.88 -7.45 12.98
C TYR A 128 -7.60 -6.72 13.41
N ILE A 129 -7.22 -5.64 12.71
CA ILE A 129 -6.01 -4.86 13.05
C ILE A 129 -6.11 -4.27 14.46
N TYR A 130 -7.27 -3.72 14.85
CA TYR A 130 -7.50 -3.21 16.20
C TYR A 130 -7.39 -4.33 17.26
N SER A 131 -7.87 -5.54 16.95
CA SER A 131 -7.80 -6.67 17.89
C SER A 131 -6.36 -7.14 18.15
N LEU A 132 -5.48 -7.04 17.16
CA LEU A 132 -4.07 -7.47 17.25
C LEU A 132 -3.19 -6.50 18.05
N LYS A 133 -3.68 -5.28 18.31
CA LYS A 133 -2.99 -4.23 19.07
C LYS A 133 -1.52 -4.08 18.65
N LEU A 134 -1.32 -3.95 17.33
CA LEU A 134 0.02 -3.82 16.76
C LEU A 134 0.69 -2.54 17.30
N ASP A 135 1.96 -2.65 17.69
CA ASP A 135 2.77 -1.45 17.91
C ASP A 135 3.29 -0.88 16.57
N GLU A 136 3.95 0.27 16.63
CA GLU A 136 4.44 0.95 15.43
C GLU A 136 5.47 0.11 14.65
N LYS A 137 6.27 -0.72 15.32
CA LYS A 137 7.28 -1.58 14.67
C LYS A 137 6.57 -2.70 13.89
N GLU A 138 5.65 -3.40 14.53
CA GLU A 138 4.82 -4.45 13.92
C GLU A 138 3.99 -3.88 12.76
N PHE A 139 3.40 -2.70 12.96
CA PHE A 139 2.64 -2.01 11.94
C PHE A 139 3.52 -1.62 10.75
N SER A 140 4.71 -1.08 10.98
CA SER A 140 5.63 -0.72 9.89
C SER A 140 6.10 -1.94 9.07
N LEU A 141 6.36 -3.07 9.72
CA LEU A 141 6.70 -4.33 9.05
C LEU A 141 5.52 -4.91 8.25
N LEU A 142 4.29 -4.80 8.77
CA LEU A 142 3.08 -5.15 8.03
C LEU A 142 2.98 -4.36 6.73
N LEU A 143 3.19 -3.04 6.78
CA LEU A 143 3.18 -2.19 5.59
C LEU A 143 4.28 -2.60 4.60
N SER A 144 5.48 -2.93 5.09
CA SER A 144 6.56 -3.44 4.23
C SER A 144 6.18 -4.76 3.55
N LEU A 145 5.55 -5.70 4.25
CA LEU A 145 5.09 -6.99 3.67
C LEU A 145 3.92 -6.85 2.69
N LEU A 146 3.18 -5.74 2.73
CA LEU A 146 2.21 -5.42 1.69
C LEU A 146 2.91 -4.97 0.40
N ILE A 147 3.98 -4.18 0.50
CA ILE A 147 4.77 -3.73 -0.65
C ILE A 147 5.60 -4.87 -1.22
N ILE A 148 6.44 -5.50 -0.39
CA ILE A 148 7.34 -6.58 -0.80
C ILE A 148 6.54 -7.87 -0.84
N SER A 149 6.00 -8.20 -2.02
CA SER A 149 5.22 -9.41 -2.19
C SER A 149 5.44 -10.08 -3.55
N THR A 150 5.63 -11.40 -3.50
CA THR A 150 5.71 -12.28 -4.68
C THR A 150 4.35 -12.77 -5.18
N SER A 151 3.26 -12.40 -4.51
CA SER A 151 1.93 -12.98 -4.73
C SER A 151 1.20 -12.47 -5.98
N ASN A 152 1.75 -11.49 -6.69
CA ASN A 152 1.11 -10.83 -7.84
C ASN A 152 2.12 -10.54 -8.96
N VAL A 153 1.69 -10.75 -10.21
CA VAL A 153 2.41 -10.42 -11.47
C VAL A 153 3.67 -11.27 -11.75
N HIS A 154 4.02 -11.37 -13.03
CA HIS A 154 5.31 -11.86 -13.53
C HIS A 154 6.44 -10.90 -13.15
N LEU A 155 6.98 -11.06 -11.94
CA LEU A 155 8.13 -10.28 -11.46
C LEU A 155 9.42 -10.83 -12.07
N ASN A 156 10.32 -9.93 -12.46
CA ASN A 156 11.60 -10.27 -13.06
C ASN A 156 12.64 -10.64 -11.98
N ASP A 157 12.69 -9.86 -10.89
CA ASP A 157 13.58 -10.08 -9.74
C ASP A 157 12.93 -10.96 -8.66
N PHE A 158 12.11 -11.93 -9.07
CA PHE A 158 11.31 -12.76 -8.16
C PHE A 158 12.11 -13.31 -6.97
N LEU A 159 13.29 -13.90 -7.21
CA LEU A 159 14.12 -14.52 -6.15
C LEU A 159 14.62 -13.50 -5.13
N LEU A 160 14.99 -12.30 -5.57
CA LEU A 160 15.47 -11.24 -4.68
C LEU A 160 14.33 -10.65 -3.85
N ILE A 161 13.15 -10.48 -4.47
CA ILE A 161 11.93 -10.03 -3.80
C ILE A 161 11.48 -11.06 -2.77
N ASP A 162 11.52 -12.36 -3.11
CA ASP A 162 11.16 -13.46 -2.20
C ASP A 162 12.09 -13.52 -0.98
N SER A 163 13.41 -13.37 -1.20
CA SER A 163 14.40 -13.29 -0.13
C SER A 163 14.12 -12.11 0.79
N THR A 164 13.88 -10.92 0.22
CA THR A 164 13.59 -9.70 0.98
C THR A 164 12.29 -9.84 1.78
N GLN A 165 11.26 -10.44 1.18
CA GLN A 165 9.98 -10.71 1.85
C GLN A 165 10.17 -11.70 3.01
N THR A 166 11.00 -12.73 2.82
CA THR A 166 11.31 -13.74 3.83
C THR A 166 12.00 -13.12 5.03
N GLU A 167 13.02 -12.27 4.80
CA GLU A 167 13.73 -11.56 5.88
C GLU A 167 12.78 -10.67 6.71
N LEU A 168 11.92 -9.90 6.06
CA LEU A 168 10.89 -9.09 6.73
C LEU A 168 9.90 -9.95 7.53
N THR A 169 9.51 -11.11 6.98
CA THR A 169 8.56 -12.03 7.61
C THR A 169 9.17 -12.68 8.85
N CYS A 170 10.42 -13.15 8.76
CA CYS A 170 11.15 -13.71 9.90
C CYS A 170 11.33 -12.66 11.00
N ALA A 171 11.78 -11.46 10.65
CA ALA A 171 11.97 -10.38 11.63
C ALA A 171 10.66 -10.01 12.35
N LEU A 172 9.53 -9.97 11.62
CA LEU A 172 8.22 -9.75 12.23
C LEU A 172 7.80 -10.91 13.15
N CYS A 173 7.98 -12.15 12.71
CA CYS A 173 7.66 -13.34 13.51
C CYS A 173 8.45 -13.33 14.82
N ASP A 174 9.77 -13.17 14.74
CA ASP A 174 10.66 -13.16 15.90
C ASP A 174 10.34 -11.98 16.82
N TYR A 175 10.00 -10.80 16.28
CA TYR A 175 9.62 -9.65 17.09
C TYR A 175 8.32 -9.92 17.86
N MET A 176 7.31 -10.44 17.18
CA MET A 176 6.01 -10.76 17.80
C MET A 176 6.13 -11.89 18.83
N ASP A 177 6.90 -12.94 18.55
CA ASP A 177 7.14 -14.05 19.46
C ASP A 177 7.91 -13.60 20.71
N ASN A 178 8.91 -12.74 20.55
CA ASN A 178 9.65 -12.19 21.69
C ASN A 178 8.80 -11.27 22.57
N LYS A 179 7.81 -10.58 22.00
CA LYS A 179 6.94 -9.65 22.73
C LYS A 179 5.73 -10.34 23.35
N ARG A 180 5.13 -11.31 22.66
CA ARG A 180 3.86 -11.96 23.06
C ARG A 180 4.04 -13.41 23.54
N GLY A 181 5.22 -14.00 23.33
CA GLY A 181 5.51 -15.42 23.56
C GLY A 181 5.14 -16.29 22.37
N SER A 182 5.93 -17.33 22.12
CA SER A 182 5.81 -18.27 20.96
C SER A 182 4.51 -19.08 20.88
N LYS A 183 3.65 -19.00 21.91
CA LYS A 183 2.31 -19.62 21.89
C LYS A 183 1.24 -18.69 21.33
N SER A 184 1.55 -17.41 21.11
CA SER A 184 0.62 -16.47 20.49
C SER A 184 0.31 -16.89 19.06
N ARG A 185 -0.94 -16.66 18.63
CA ARG A 185 -1.37 -16.89 17.24
C ARG A 185 -1.46 -15.59 16.44
N ASP A 186 -1.03 -14.47 17.01
CA ASP A 186 -1.22 -13.15 16.44
C ASP A 186 -0.44 -12.98 15.14
N PHE A 187 0.78 -13.53 15.05
CA PHE A 187 1.57 -13.53 13.80
C PHE A 187 0.82 -14.25 12.67
N TYR A 188 0.35 -15.47 12.92
CA TYR A 188 -0.41 -16.24 11.92
C TYR A 188 -1.72 -15.53 11.53
N THR A 189 -2.40 -14.94 12.51
CA THR A 189 -3.62 -14.15 12.26
C THR A 189 -3.31 -12.96 11.35
N LEU A 190 -2.20 -12.26 11.59
CA LEU A 190 -1.75 -11.16 10.75
C LEU A 190 -1.39 -11.62 9.33
N MET A 191 -0.71 -12.76 9.19
CA MET A 191 -0.37 -13.32 7.87
C MET A 191 -1.61 -13.72 7.07
N LEU A 192 -2.68 -14.18 7.72
CA LEU A 192 -3.96 -14.48 7.09
C LEU A 192 -4.70 -13.23 6.57
N LEU A 193 -4.36 -12.03 7.09
CA LEU A 193 -4.94 -10.77 6.61
C LEU A 193 -4.28 -10.25 5.33
N LEU A 194 -3.00 -10.58 5.08
CA LEU A 194 -2.26 -10.09 3.92
C LEU A 194 -2.97 -10.39 2.58
N PRO A 195 -3.47 -11.61 2.31
CA PRO A 195 -4.23 -11.89 1.08
C PRO A 195 -5.50 -11.03 0.96
N SER A 196 -6.22 -10.82 2.06
CA SER A 196 -7.44 -10.00 2.07
C SER A 196 -7.14 -8.53 1.76
N LEU A 197 -6.08 -7.98 2.35
CA LEU A 197 -5.60 -6.62 2.07
C LEU A 197 -5.20 -6.45 0.61
N ARG A 198 -4.46 -7.42 0.04
CA ARG A 198 -4.06 -7.39 -1.38
C ARG A 198 -5.25 -7.52 -2.32
N LYS A 199 -6.19 -8.43 -2.01
CA LYS A 199 -7.44 -8.57 -2.76
C LYS A 199 -8.24 -7.28 -2.77
N LEU A 200 -8.34 -6.61 -1.61
CA LEU A 200 -9.01 -5.31 -1.50
C LEU A 200 -8.35 -4.27 -2.43
N ASN A 201 -7.02 -4.17 -2.45
CA ASN A 201 -6.34 -3.27 -3.38
C ASN A 201 -6.61 -3.61 -4.86
N ALA A 202 -6.58 -4.89 -5.22
CA ALA A 202 -6.86 -5.32 -6.59
C ALA A 202 -8.30 -4.97 -7.02
N ILE A 203 -9.29 -5.19 -6.16
CA ILE A 203 -10.70 -4.79 -6.40
C ILE A 203 -10.80 -3.29 -6.63
N ILE A 204 -10.17 -2.48 -5.76
CA ILE A 204 -10.17 -1.02 -5.89
C ILE A 204 -9.58 -0.59 -7.23
N GLN A 205 -8.44 -1.15 -7.62
CA GLN A 205 -7.81 -0.81 -8.89
C GLN A 205 -8.66 -1.18 -10.09
N ASP A 206 -9.36 -2.31 -10.01
CA ASP A 206 -10.25 -2.73 -11.07
C ASP A 206 -11.43 -1.78 -11.23
N HIS A 207 -12.08 -1.40 -10.13
CA HIS A 207 -13.14 -0.38 -10.15
C HIS A 207 -12.64 0.97 -10.66
N ILE A 208 -11.46 1.43 -10.21
CA ILE A 208 -10.86 2.69 -10.70
C ILE A 208 -10.64 2.65 -12.21
N ARG A 209 -10.21 1.51 -12.76
CA ARG A 209 -9.97 1.37 -14.21
C ARG A 209 -11.25 1.29 -15.03
N ASN A 210 -12.27 0.62 -14.51
CA ASN A 210 -13.42 0.19 -15.31
C ASN A 210 -14.66 1.06 -15.11
N GLU A 211 -14.84 1.67 -13.93
CA GLU A 211 -16.10 2.30 -13.53
C GLU A 211 -16.00 3.81 -13.36
N VAL A 212 -14.79 4.36 -13.40
CA VAL A 212 -14.59 5.78 -13.22
C VAL A 212 -15.14 6.58 -14.41
N PRO A 213 -15.94 7.65 -14.18
CA PRO A 213 -16.54 8.41 -15.26
C PRO A 213 -15.49 9.07 -16.16
N LYS A 214 -15.57 8.84 -17.47
CA LYS A 214 -14.63 9.39 -18.48
C LYS A 214 -14.70 10.92 -18.62
N ASN A 215 -15.75 11.54 -18.10
CA ASN A 215 -15.97 12.98 -18.11
C ASN A 215 -15.40 13.70 -16.88
N VAL A 216 -14.79 12.98 -15.94
CA VAL A 216 -14.10 13.56 -14.78
C VAL A 216 -12.62 13.72 -15.11
N GLU A 217 -12.09 14.92 -14.89
CA GLU A 217 -10.66 15.19 -15.07
C GLU A 217 -9.87 14.67 -13.85
N PHE A 218 -8.93 13.76 -14.11
CA PHE A 218 -8.02 13.21 -13.13
C PHE A 218 -6.66 13.90 -13.19
N PRO A 219 -5.99 14.16 -12.05
CA PRO A 219 -4.63 14.65 -12.07
C PRO A 219 -3.71 13.68 -12.82
N ALA A 220 -2.73 14.21 -13.54
CA ALA A 220 -1.79 13.44 -14.35
C ALA A 220 -1.13 12.26 -13.60
N PHE A 221 -0.85 12.44 -12.30
CA PHE A 221 -0.34 11.36 -11.45
C PHE A 221 -1.32 10.19 -11.34
N PHE A 222 -2.58 10.46 -11.00
CA PHE A 222 -3.62 9.43 -10.88
C PHE A 222 -3.82 8.70 -12.20
N SER A 223 -3.90 9.46 -13.30
CA SER A 223 -4.01 8.90 -14.64
C SER A 223 -2.83 8.00 -14.99
N ARG A 224 -1.58 8.39 -14.66
CA ARG A 224 -0.39 7.56 -14.91
C ARG A 224 -0.38 6.28 -14.07
N VAL A 225 -0.88 6.33 -12.84
CA VAL A 225 -0.91 5.16 -11.96
C VAL A 225 -1.97 4.16 -12.43
N TYR A 226 -3.17 4.64 -12.78
CA TYR A 226 -4.34 3.78 -12.97
C TYR A 226 -4.93 3.75 -14.39
N LEU A 227 -4.89 4.85 -15.14
CA LEU A 227 -5.66 5.01 -16.38
C LEU A 227 -4.82 4.86 -17.66
N ASN A 228 -3.52 5.16 -17.62
CA ASN A 228 -2.64 5.06 -18.78
C ASN A 228 -2.21 3.60 -19.00
N GLN A 229 -2.95 2.91 -19.88
CA GLN A 229 -2.55 1.63 -20.47
C GLN A 229 -1.61 1.85 -21.66
N GLN A 230 -0.34 2.18 -21.42
CA GLN A 230 0.70 1.89 -22.42
C GLN A 230 1.57 0.66 -22.07
N ASP A 231 1.33 -0.01 -20.94
CA ASP A 231 2.13 -1.18 -20.53
C ASP A 231 1.34 -2.50 -20.45
N THR A 232 0.36 -2.73 -21.34
CA THR A 232 -0.28 -4.05 -21.50
C THR A 232 -0.61 -4.39 -22.96
N ASN A 233 0.33 -4.13 -23.88
CA ASN A 233 0.37 -4.78 -25.21
C ASN A 233 1.56 -5.73 -25.38
N TYR A 234 2.06 -6.31 -24.28
CA TYR A 234 2.95 -7.48 -24.34
C TYR A 234 2.19 -8.75 -23.98
N GLN A 235 1.19 -9.09 -24.80
CA GLN A 235 0.71 -10.48 -24.88
C GLN A 235 0.17 -10.89 -26.26
N GLN A 236 0.24 -10.03 -27.29
CA GLN A 236 0.05 -10.44 -28.67
C GLN A 236 1.01 -9.69 -29.58
N ASN A 237 2.11 -10.35 -29.93
CA ASN A 237 2.76 -10.38 -31.25
C ASN A 237 4.26 -10.68 -31.08
N PHE A 238 4.60 -11.95 -31.29
CA PHE A 238 5.87 -12.32 -31.90
C PHE A 238 5.92 -11.64 -33.28
N ASP A 239 6.70 -10.58 -33.43
CA ASP A 239 7.74 -10.40 -34.46
C ASP A 239 8.24 -8.96 -34.49
N GLY A 240 9.56 -8.81 -34.44
CA GLY A 240 10.27 -7.74 -35.12
C GLY A 240 10.38 -6.37 -34.43
N THR A 241 11.65 -5.96 -34.30
CA THR A 241 12.16 -4.57 -34.22
C THR A 241 12.05 -3.81 -32.89
N ILE A 242 13.19 -3.79 -32.21
CA ILE A 242 13.60 -2.88 -31.13
C ILE A 242 13.86 -1.51 -31.75
N GLU A 243 13.25 -0.44 -31.23
CA GLU A 243 13.85 0.89 -31.32
C GLU A 243 13.57 1.77 -30.09
N ASN A 244 14.63 2.48 -29.73
CA ASN A 244 14.89 3.24 -28.52
C ASN A 244 13.86 4.34 -28.22
N GLN A 245 13.62 4.57 -26.92
CA GLN A 245 13.61 5.92 -26.33
C GLN A 245 13.75 5.85 -24.80
N GLN A 246 15.01 5.91 -24.35
CA GLN A 246 15.39 6.45 -23.04
C GLN A 246 15.40 7.97 -23.15
N THR A 247 14.67 8.67 -22.29
CA THR A 247 15.12 9.92 -21.65
C THR A 247 14.09 10.42 -20.63
N GLU A 248 14.60 10.93 -19.50
CA GLU A 248 13.95 11.72 -18.44
C GLU A 248 13.28 10.95 -17.28
N PHE A 249 14.13 10.60 -16.31
CA PHE A 249 13.79 10.49 -14.88
C PHE A 249 14.40 11.69 -14.13
#